data_AF-A0A1E2UN16-F1
#
_entry.id   AF-A0A1E2UN16-F1
#
_cell.length_a   1.000
_cell.length_b   1.000
_cell.length_c   1.000
_cell.angle_alpha   90.00
_cell.angle_beta   90.00
_cell.angle_gamma   90.00
#
_symmetry.space_group_name_H-M   'P 1'
#
loop_
_entity.id
_entity.type
_entity.pdbx_description
1 polymer ?
#
loop_
_entity_poly.entity_id
_entity_poly.type
_entity_poly.pdbx_seq_one_letter_code
_entity_poly.pdbx_strand_id
1 'polypeptide(L)'
;MLNQLTDRLLKKEWSEETIEQLVGDYLHLYHAYAEDPQVRRNAASGGVGSALLIELIKAGEIDGALVCNSRIEAGKVRAHFTIATTEQEILEAQGSKYVETAFMKEALPLIREFDGRVAVVGLPCDITNLRRWLQKDEVLAVKVRLTIALVCGHNSRTQLVDGITVKLENLAGGKLQSYRFRRGHWRGQLEAAFDNGATIQKPFSYFSLYQNLFFYSEKKCLVCHDHFGYQADISLGDVWAYRFKDDPIKKTGVIVRTAAGEEAWSAALQSQQINSTDLDITDILDGQARAAPYHYNVSARSRVAHLLGYKVPDKTNSQVSWHQWLSAFMALFNMRWSENKRWQGLIFKLPRPILKLLLYFRKGLESLP
;
A
#
# COMPACT_ATOMS: atom_id res chain seq x y z
N MET A 1 -27.12 -0.07 9.90
CA MET A 1 -28.06 0.84 9.20
C MET A 1 -27.37 2.12 8.70
N LEU A 2 -26.72 2.94 9.54
CA LEU A 2 -26.06 4.19 9.11
C LEU A 2 -24.89 4.00 8.12
N ASN A 3 -24.02 3.00 8.34
CA ASN A 3 -22.91 2.71 7.41
C ASN A 3 -23.39 2.21 6.04
N GLN A 4 -24.48 1.42 6.00
CA GLN A 4 -25.11 0.99 4.75
C GLN A 4 -25.76 2.14 3.98
N LEU A 5 -26.41 3.08 4.70
CA LEU A 5 -26.92 4.33 4.13
C LEU A 5 -25.78 5.20 3.58
N THR A 6 -24.67 5.28 4.31
CA THR A 6 -23.47 6.02 3.88
C THR A 6 -22.87 5.43 2.61
N ASP A 7 -22.76 4.10 2.51
CA ASP A 7 -22.33 3.43 1.28
C ASP A 7 -23.28 3.72 0.12
N ARG A 8 -24.60 3.65 0.31
CA ARG A 8 -25.56 3.98 -0.77
C ARG A 8 -25.41 5.42 -1.27
N LEU A 9 -25.08 6.36 -0.39
CA LEU A 9 -24.87 7.77 -0.75
C LEU A 9 -23.49 8.03 -1.38
N LEU A 10 -22.50 7.20 -1.07
CA LEU A 10 -21.13 7.32 -1.59
C LEU A 10 -20.84 6.39 -2.78
N LYS A 11 -21.74 5.45 -3.07
CA LYS A 11 -21.63 4.50 -4.17
C LYS A 11 -21.54 5.29 -5.47
N LYS A 12 -20.44 5.09 -6.19
CA LYS A 12 -20.26 5.68 -7.51
C LYS A 12 -20.78 4.70 -8.55
N GLU A 13 -21.32 5.24 -9.64
CA GLU A 13 -21.53 4.46 -10.84
C GLU A 13 -20.19 4.37 -11.59
N TRP A 14 -19.73 3.15 -11.83
CA TRP A 14 -18.50 2.88 -12.55
C TRP A 14 -18.88 2.27 -13.89
N SER A 15 -18.62 2.98 -15.00
CA SER A 15 -18.82 2.40 -16.34
C SER A 15 -17.83 1.26 -16.57
N GLU A 16 -18.18 0.30 -17.44
CA GLU A 16 -17.29 -0.80 -17.81
C GLU A 16 -15.93 -0.27 -18.31
N GLU A 17 -15.93 0.76 -19.16
CA GLU A 17 -14.72 1.46 -19.62
C GLU A 17 -13.88 2.02 -18.46
N THR A 18 -14.53 2.61 -17.46
CA THR A 18 -13.82 3.13 -16.27
C THR A 18 -13.25 1.99 -15.43
N ILE A 19 -13.99 0.89 -15.28
CA ILE A 19 -13.52 -0.29 -14.55
C ILE A 19 -12.28 -0.86 -15.25
N GLU A 20 -12.34 -1.07 -16.56
CA GLU A 20 -11.22 -1.56 -17.37
C GLU A 20 -10.01 -0.64 -17.24
N GLN A 21 -10.20 0.68 -17.38
CA GLN A 21 -9.13 1.66 -17.26
C GLN A 21 -8.50 1.69 -15.86
N LEU A 22 -9.30 1.57 -14.80
CA LEU A 22 -8.80 1.68 -13.43
C LEU A 22 -8.24 0.36 -12.90
N VAL A 23 -8.87 -0.77 -13.17
CA VAL A 23 -8.55 -2.07 -12.54
C VAL A 23 -7.64 -2.92 -13.43
N GLY A 24 -7.68 -2.72 -14.74
CA GLY A 24 -7.02 -3.55 -15.74
C GLY A 24 -7.58 -4.98 -15.78
N ASP A 25 -6.98 -5.82 -16.62
CA ASP A 25 -7.41 -7.21 -16.78
C ASP A 25 -7.27 -8.04 -15.49
N TYR A 26 -8.25 -8.90 -15.24
CA TYR A 26 -8.25 -9.89 -14.17
C TYR A 26 -9.09 -11.12 -14.55
N LEU A 27 -8.83 -12.24 -13.88
CA LEU A 27 -9.56 -13.50 -14.04
C LEU A 27 -10.67 -13.61 -12.98
N HIS A 28 -10.29 -13.41 -11.71
CA HIS A 28 -11.19 -13.62 -10.57
C HIS A 28 -11.00 -12.55 -9.49
N LEU A 29 -12.08 -12.31 -8.73
CA LEU A 29 -12.13 -11.35 -7.64
C LEU A 29 -12.69 -12.01 -6.40
N TYR A 30 -11.99 -11.85 -5.28
CA TYR A 30 -12.41 -12.41 -4.02
C TYR A 30 -12.33 -11.42 -2.86
N HIS A 31 -13.22 -11.63 -1.91
CA HIS A 31 -13.07 -11.21 -0.52
C HIS A 31 -12.52 -12.36 0.29
N ALA A 32 -11.37 -12.15 0.92
CA ALA A 32 -10.73 -13.20 1.69
C ALA A 32 -10.13 -12.75 3.03
N TYR A 33 -9.97 -13.70 3.94
CA TYR A 33 -9.26 -13.54 5.20
C TYR A 33 -8.61 -14.87 5.64
N ALA A 34 -7.48 -14.77 6.34
CA ALA A 34 -6.81 -15.91 6.95
C ALA A 34 -7.67 -16.51 8.07
N GLU A 35 -7.78 -17.83 8.19
CA GLU A 35 -8.60 -18.50 9.21
C GLU A 35 -8.00 -18.39 10.63
N ASP A 36 -6.67 -18.28 10.76
CA ASP A 36 -6.02 -18.06 12.06
C ASP A 36 -6.25 -16.61 12.59
N PRO A 37 -6.92 -16.43 13.75
CA PRO A 37 -7.11 -15.13 14.37
C PRO A 37 -5.81 -14.40 14.74
N GLN A 38 -4.71 -15.10 15.02
CA GLN A 38 -3.41 -14.48 15.34
C GLN A 38 -2.80 -13.83 14.11
N VAL A 39 -2.85 -14.51 12.96
CA VAL A 39 -2.46 -13.94 11.66
C VAL A 39 -3.29 -12.70 11.38
N ARG A 40 -4.62 -12.74 11.55
CA ARG A 40 -5.49 -11.59 11.30
C ARG A 40 -5.22 -10.41 12.22
N ARG A 41 -5.04 -10.65 13.53
CA ARG A 41 -4.86 -9.60 14.54
C ARG A 41 -3.66 -8.70 14.27
N ASN A 42 -2.61 -9.28 13.69
CA ASN A 42 -1.37 -8.58 13.40
C ASN A 42 -1.30 -8.07 11.95
N ALA A 43 -2.25 -8.45 11.08
CA ALA A 43 -2.31 -7.99 9.70
C ALA A 43 -2.77 -6.54 9.57
N ALA A 44 -2.41 -5.91 8.45
CA ALA A 44 -2.96 -4.62 8.06
C ALA A 44 -4.40 -4.74 7.51
N SER A 45 -4.77 -5.91 6.97
CA SER A 45 -6.09 -6.26 6.47
C SER A 45 -6.53 -7.65 6.96
N GLY A 46 -7.12 -8.50 6.13
CA GLY A 46 -7.56 -9.86 6.50
C GLY A 46 -6.46 -10.91 6.62
N GLY A 47 -5.17 -10.55 6.54
CA GLY A 47 -4.06 -11.50 6.70
C GLY A 47 -3.78 -12.41 5.50
N VAL A 48 -4.50 -12.22 4.38
CA VAL A 48 -4.45 -13.09 3.20
C VAL A 48 -3.05 -13.20 2.60
N GLY A 49 -2.31 -12.09 2.49
CA GLY A 49 -0.96 -12.13 1.91
C GLY A 49 0.00 -13.01 2.73
N SER A 50 -0.09 -12.99 4.06
CA SER A 50 0.71 -13.86 4.92
C SER A 50 0.26 -15.31 4.78
N ALA A 51 -1.04 -15.57 4.89
CA ALA A 51 -1.58 -16.93 4.79
C ALA A 51 -1.25 -17.56 3.43
N LEU A 52 -1.43 -16.84 2.33
CA LEU A 52 -1.09 -17.30 0.98
C LEU A 52 0.37 -17.77 0.90
N LEU A 53 1.32 -16.96 1.38
CA LEU A 53 2.73 -17.33 1.33
C LEU A 53 3.07 -18.52 2.24
N ILE A 54 2.48 -18.58 3.44
CA ILE A 54 2.68 -19.69 4.38
C ILE A 54 2.19 -21.00 3.75
N GLU A 55 0.99 -20.99 3.16
CA GLU A 55 0.41 -22.19 2.57
C GLU A 55 1.16 -22.63 1.30
N LEU A 56 1.66 -21.69 0.49
CA LEU A 56 2.49 -22.03 -0.66
C LEU A 56 3.86 -22.62 -0.27
N ILE A 57 4.47 -22.15 0.83
CA ILE A 57 5.69 -22.77 1.38
C ILE A 57 5.38 -24.18 1.87
N LYS A 58 4.30 -24.36 2.65
CA LYS A 58 3.89 -25.68 3.18
C LYS A 58 3.56 -26.68 2.08
N ALA A 59 2.94 -26.23 0.99
CA ALA A 59 2.62 -27.04 -0.17
C ALA A 59 3.84 -27.33 -1.07
N GLY A 60 4.99 -26.69 -0.83
CA GLY A 60 6.17 -26.83 -1.67
C GLY A 60 6.02 -26.17 -3.05
N GLU A 61 5.11 -25.21 -3.19
CA GLU A 61 4.91 -24.42 -4.42
C GLU A 61 5.99 -23.35 -4.59
N ILE A 62 6.46 -22.79 -3.46
CA ILE A 62 7.60 -21.86 -3.39
C ILE A 62 8.56 -22.31 -2.29
N ASP A 63 9.83 -22.00 -2.47
CA ASP A 63 10.90 -22.32 -1.51
C ASP A 63 11.21 -21.10 -0.63
N GLY A 64 10.80 -19.90 -1.05
CA GLY A 64 10.87 -18.68 -0.25
C GLY A 64 9.99 -17.55 -0.78
N ALA A 65 9.83 -16.50 0.02
CA ALA A 65 9.10 -15.30 -0.37
C ALA A 65 9.91 -14.04 -0.08
N LEU A 66 10.13 -13.21 -1.10
CA LEU A 66 10.66 -11.87 -0.89
C LEU A 66 9.59 -11.00 -0.23
N VAL A 67 9.90 -10.55 0.98
CA VAL A 67 9.02 -9.73 1.83
C VAL A 67 9.75 -8.47 2.31
N CYS A 68 8.97 -7.47 2.75
CA CYS A 68 9.51 -6.21 3.26
C CYS A 68 9.33 -6.11 4.78
N ASN A 69 10.46 -5.96 5.48
CA ASN A 69 10.56 -5.85 6.92
C ASN A 69 10.83 -4.42 7.36
N SER A 70 10.47 -4.08 8.59
CA SER A 70 10.83 -2.81 9.23
C SER A 70 11.76 -3.07 10.41
N ARG A 71 12.85 -2.31 10.51
CA ARG A 71 13.80 -2.35 11.62
C ARG A 71 14.10 -0.95 12.13
N ILE A 72 14.56 -0.87 13.37
CA ILE A 72 15.11 0.37 13.93
C ILE A 72 16.60 0.41 13.64
N GLU A 73 17.04 1.37 12.83
CA GLU A 73 18.45 1.63 12.53
C GLU A 73 18.83 3.01 13.03
N ALA A 74 19.83 3.09 13.90
CA ALA A 74 20.26 4.34 14.51
C ALA A 74 19.08 5.17 15.08
N GLY A 75 18.15 4.49 15.75
CA GLY A 75 16.94 5.09 16.34
C GLY A 75 15.83 5.46 15.34
N LYS A 76 15.91 5.01 14.08
CA LYS A 76 14.96 5.38 13.04
C LYS A 76 14.33 4.18 12.34
N VAL A 77 13.08 4.32 11.93
CA VAL A 77 12.33 3.26 11.22
C VAL A 77 12.81 3.16 9.79
N ARG A 78 13.35 2.01 9.39
CA ARG A 78 13.82 1.74 8.03
C ARG A 78 13.24 0.43 7.51
N ALA A 79 12.92 0.41 6.22
CA ALA A 79 12.46 -0.79 5.54
C ALA A 79 13.65 -1.49 4.86
N HIS A 80 13.57 -2.81 4.77
CA HIS A 80 14.52 -3.65 4.04
C HIS A 80 13.80 -4.88 3.49
N PHE A 81 14.38 -5.51 2.48
CA PHE A 81 13.87 -6.77 1.93
C PHE A 81 14.64 -7.97 2.47
N THR A 82 13.93 -9.07 2.66
CA THR A 82 14.49 -10.38 3.01
C THR A 82 13.74 -11.47 2.25
N ILE A 83 14.34 -12.64 2.08
CA ILE A 83 13.62 -13.84 1.62
C ILE A 83 13.26 -14.65 2.85
N ALA A 84 11.97 -14.74 3.13
CA ALA A 84 11.40 -15.56 4.19
C ALA A 84 11.17 -16.97 3.67
N THR A 85 11.67 -17.96 4.39
CA THR A 85 11.58 -19.40 4.08
C THR A 85 10.74 -20.16 5.11
N THR A 86 10.33 -19.48 6.19
CA THR A 86 9.51 -20.06 7.26
C THR A 86 8.28 -19.23 7.56
N GLU A 87 7.26 -19.87 8.15
CA GLU A 87 6.04 -19.20 8.60
C GLU A 87 6.35 -18.02 9.54
N GLN A 88 7.29 -18.21 10.49
CA GLN A 88 7.68 -17.17 11.43
C GLN A 88 8.24 -15.93 10.71
N GLU A 89 9.16 -16.11 9.75
CA GLU A 89 9.76 -15.01 8.98
C GLU A 89 8.70 -14.26 8.14
N ILE A 90 7.68 -14.96 7.63
CA ILE A 90 6.54 -14.34 6.93
C ILE A 90 5.71 -13.48 7.90
N LEU A 91 5.47 -13.97 9.11
CA LEU A 91 4.70 -13.26 10.14
C LEU A 91 5.46 -12.04 10.70
N GLU A 92 6.78 -12.11 10.79
CA GLU A 92 7.64 -10.96 11.16
C GLU A 92 7.54 -9.82 10.12
N ALA A 93 7.42 -10.18 8.84
CA ALA A 93 7.21 -9.22 7.76
C ALA A 93 5.77 -8.69 7.65
N GLN A 94 4.87 -9.09 8.53
CA GLN A 94 3.46 -8.73 8.44
C GLN A 94 3.19 -7.22 8.67
N GLY A 95 2.17 -6.73 7.97
CA GLY A 95 1.67 -5.35 8.09
C GLY A 95 2.32 -4.39 7.08
N SER A 96 1.63 -3.29 6.80
CA SER A 96 2.08 -2.31 5.80
C SER A 96 3.27 -1.49 6.31
N LYS A 97 4.28 -1.31 5.45
CA LYS A 97 5.42 -0.42 5.65
C LYS A 97 5.25 0.82 4.79
N TYR A 98 4.96 1.98 5.39
CA TYR A 98 4.74 3.24 4.65
C TYR A 98 6.00 4.11 4.67
N VAL A 99 7.11 3.55 4.21
CA VAL A 99 8.41 4.22 4.11
C VAL A 99 9.11 3.79 2.82
N GLU A 100 9.89 4.70 2.25
CA GLU A 100 10.64 4.49 1.00
C GLU A 100 11.52 3.24 1.07
N THR A 101 11.62 2.56 -0.07
CA THR A 101 12.40 1.34 -0.28
C THR A 101 13.16 1.46 -1.59
N ALA A 102 14.37 0.89 -1.66
CA ALA A 102 15.14 0.81 -2.89
C ALA A 102 15.01 -0.59 -3.52
N PHE A 103 13.79 -0.96 -3.93
CA PHE A 103 13.45 -2.33 -4.38
C PHE A 103 14.47 -2.93 -5.35
N MET A 104 14.80 -2.26 -6.46
CA MET A 104 15.75 -2.84 -7.43
C MET A 104 17.19 -2.96 -6.92
N LYS A 105 17.58 -2.14 -5.95
CA LYS A 105 18.91 -2.18 -5.36
C LYS A 105 19.01 -3.27 -4.29
N GLU A 106 17.94 -3.50 -3.54
CA GLU A 106 17.92 -4.39 -2.37
C GLU A 106 17.33 -5.76 -2.69
N ALA A 107 16.18 -5.82 -3.37
CA ALA A 107 15.46 -7.06 -3.62
C ALA A 107 16.02 -7.87 -4.79
N LEU A 108 16.41 -7.22 -5.90
CA LEU A 108 16.86 -7.93 -7.10
C LEU A 108 18.10 -8.82 -6.85
N PRO A 109 19.14 -8.37 -6.11
CA PRO A 109 20.25 -9.24 -5.75
C PRO A 109 19.82 -10.44 -4.91
N LEU A 110 18.94 -10.25 -3.90
CA LEU A 110 18.43 -11.33 -3.07
C LEU A 110 17.74 -12.41 -3.90
N ILE A 111 16.87 -12.02 -4.85
CA ILE A 111 16.17 -12.97 -5.72
C ILE A 111 17.17 -13.73 -6.60
N ARG A 112 18.21 -13.06 -7.11
CA ARG A 112 19.25 -13.69 -7.96
C ARG A 112 20.07 -14.72 -7.19
N GLU A 113 20.46 -14.39 -5.98
CA GLU A 113 21.33 -15.22 -5.13
C GLU A 113 20.59 -16.40 -4.49
N PHE A 114 19.28 -16.30 -4.31
CA PHE A 114 18.47 -17.37 -3.73
C PHE A 114 18.41 -18.61 -4.62
N ASP A 115 18.63 -19.78 -4.03
CA ASP A 115 18.53 -21.08 -4.70
C ASP A 115 17.15 -21.69 -4.43
N GLY A 116 16.19 -21.37 -5.30
CA GLY A 116 14.82 -21.85 -5.18
C GLY A 116 13.80 -20.98 -5.91
N ARG A 117 12.55 -21.45 -5.93
CA ARG A 117 11.38 -20.74 -6.45
C ARG A 117 10.94 -19.70 -5.44
N VAL A 118 10.82 -18.45 -5.88
CA VAL A 118 10.46 -17.33 -5.01
C VAL A 118 9.10 -16.74 -5.38
N ALA A 119 8.28 -16.48 -4.37
CA ALA A 119 7.21 -15.49 -4.48
C ALA A 119 7.76 -14.10 -4.19
N VAL A 120 7.35 -13.09 -4.95
CA VAL A 120 7.79 -11.69 -4.75
C VAL A 120 6.62 -10.83 -4.33
N VAL A 121 6.67 -10.25 -3.13
CA VAL A 121 5.73 -9.22 -2.69
C VAL A 121 6.32 -7.84 -2.92
N GLY A 122 5.60 -6.98 -3.63
CA GLY A 122 6.04 -5.62 -3.93
C GLY A 122 4.89 -4.63 -4.10
N LEU A 123 5.24 -3.35 -4.27
CA LEU A 123 4.27 -2.35 -4.73
C LEU A 123 4.08 -2.46 -6.25
N PRO A 124 3.02 -1.87 -6.85
CA PRO A 124 2.76 -1.97 -8.29
C PRO A 124 3.96 -1.55 -9.16
N CYS A 125 4.63 -0.45 -8.78
CA CYS A 125 5.83 0.02 -9.48
C CYS A 125 7.05 -0.89 -9.30
N ASP A 126 7.12 -1.65 -8.21
CA ASP A 126 8.21 -2.60 -7.97
C ASP A 126 8.04 -3.83 -8.86
N ILE A 127 6.82 -4.41 -8.87
CA ILE A 127 6.45 -5.54 -9.73
C ILE A 127 6.61 -5.17 -11.20
N THR A 128 6.18 -3.98 -11.60
CA THR A 128 6.34 -3.49 -12.99
C THR A 128 7.80 -3.50 -13.43
N ASN A 129 8.70 -3.01 -12.57
CA ASN A 129 10.12 -3.02 -12.89
C ASN A 129 10.69 -4.45 -12.86
N LEU A 130 10.22 -5.33 -11.96
CA LEU A 130 10.68 -6.71 -11.90
C LEU A 130 10.31 -7.46 -13.17
N ARG A 131 9.07 -7.33 -13.66
CA ARG A 131 8.64 -7.98 -14.92
C ARG A 131 9.53 -7.59 -16.10
N ARG A 132 10.00 -6.34 -16.18
CA ARG A 132 10.97 -5.92 -17.21
C ARG A 132 12.33 -6.62 -17.10
N TRP A 133 12.73 -7.02 -15.90
CA TRP A 133 13.93 -7.84 -15.69
C TRP A 133 13.68 -9.30 -16.05
N LEU A 134 12.53 -9.88 -15.65
CA LEU A 134 12.17 -11.26 -16.02
C LEU A 134 12.14 -11.47 -17.54
N GLN A 135 11.69 -10.46 -18.29
CA GLN A 135 11.71 -10.51 -19.77
C GLN A 135 13.11 -10.56 -20.39
N LYS A 136 14.17 -10.25 -19.63
CA LYS A 136 15.55 -10.11 -20.12
C LYS A 136 16.52 -11.11 -19.49
N ASP A 137 16.08 -11.83 -18.47
CA ASP A 137 16.91 -12.68 -17.62
C ASP A 137 16.13 -13.97 -17.37
N GLU A 138 16.35 -14.96 -18.23
CA GLU A 138 15.62 -16.24 -18.21
C GLU A 138 15.84 -17.01 -16.90
N VAL A 139 17.07 -16.95 -16.36
CA VAL A 139 17.40 -17.57 -15.07
C VAL A 139 16.56 -16.94 -13.96
N LEU A 140 16.45 -15.61 -13.94
CA LEU A 140 15.59 -14.92 -13.00
C LEU A 140 14.10 -15.22 -13.24
N ALA A 141 13.67 -15.33 -14.48
CA ALA A 141 12.28 -15.62 -14.86
C ALA A 141 11.83 -16.99 -14.36
N VAL A 142 12.68 -18.01 -14.46
CA VAL A 142 12.40 -19.36 -13.95
C VAL A 142 12.31 -19.38 -12.41
N LYS A 143 13.10 -18.55 -11.72
CA LYS A 143 13.08 -18.46 -10.25
C LYS A 143 11.82 -17.79 -9.71
N VAL A 144 11.30 -16.75 -10.37
CA VAL A 144 10.13 -16.01 -9.85
C VAL A 144 8.84 -16.74 -10.21
N ARG A 145 8.35 -17.55 -9.27
CA ARG A 145 7.16 -18.40 -9.40
C ARG A 145 5.85 -17.62 -9.32
N LEU A 146 5.82 -16.57 -8.51
CA LEU A 146 4.62 -15.78 -8.23
C LEU A 146 4.99 -14.32 -7.92
N THR A 147 4.22 -13.37 -8.45
CA THR A 147 4.32 -11.95 -8.11
C THR A 147 3.04 -11.44 -7.46
N ILE A 148 3.17 -10.80 -6.31
CA ILE A 148 2.07 -10.25 -5.53
C ILE A 148 2.24 -8.74 -5.40
N ALA A 149 1.30 -7.97 -5.93
CA ALA A 149 1.26 -6.52 -5.72
C ALA A 149 0.35 -6.15 -4.54
N LEU A 150 0.84 -5.27 -3.67
CA LEU A 150 0.01 -4.62 -2.66
C LEU A 150 -0.57 -3.33 -3.24
N VAL A 151 -1.91 -3.18 -3.22
CA VAL A 151 -2.59 -1.95 -3.66
C VAL A 151 -1.99 -0.73 -2.97
N CYS A 152 -1.60 0.29 -3.73
CA CYS A 152 -0.74 1.37 -3.22
C CYS A 152 -1.23 2.75 -3.66
N GLY A 153 -1.47 3.65 -2.69
CA GLY A 153 -1.83 5.04 -2.98
C GLY A 153 -0.64 6.02 -3.11
N HIS A 154 0.51 5.71 -2.49
CA HIS A 154 1.84 6.28 -2.71
C HIS A 154 2.79 5.84 -1.59
N ASN A 155 4.09 5.95 -1.83
CA ASN A 155 5.11 5.75 -0.81
C ASN A 155 5.59 7.09 -0.21
N SER A 156 6.06 7.06 1.03
CA SER A 156 6.54 8.23 1.78
C SER A 156 8.03 8.14 2.03
N ARG A 157 8.74 9.26 1.88
CA ARG A 157 10.15 9.37 2.27
C ARG A 157 10.35 9.17 3.77
N THR A 158 11.54 8.72 4.16
CA THR A 158 11.92 8.46 5.55
C THR A 158 11.68 9.64 6.50
N GLN A 159 11.79 10.88 6.02
CA GLN A 159 11.59 12.06 6.87
C GLN A 159 10.18 12.15 7.47
N LEU A 160 9.16 11.57 6.83
CA LEU A 160 7.82 11.55 7.42
C LEU A 160 7.78 10.73 8.70
N VAL A 161 8.24 9.47 8.63
CA VAL A 161 8.24 8.61 9.81
C VAL A 161 9.22 9.13 10.87
N ASP A 162 10.38 9.66 10.46
CA ASP A 162 11.35 10.29 11.39
C ASP A 162 10.70 11.44 12.19
N GLY A 163 9.94 12.32 11.53
CA GLY A 163 9.25 13.42 12.23
C GLY A 163 8.09 12.96 13.12
N ILE A 164 7.44 11.84 12.79
CA ILE A 164 6.42 11.23 13.64
C ILE A 164 7.06 10.56 14.86
N THR A 165 8.15 9.81 14.69
CA THR A 165 8.80 9.09 15.79
C THR A 165 9.42 10.04 16.79
N VAL A 166 10.04 11.15 16.37
CA VAL A 166 10.53 12.20 17.30
C VAL A 166 9.40 12.73 18.20
N LYS A 167 8.20 12.92 17.66
CA LYS A 167 7.05 13.36 18.46
C LYS A 167 6.62 12.29 19.46
N LEU A 168 6.72 11.02 19.10
CA LEU A 168 6.38 9.92 19.99
C LEU A 168 7.45 9.70 21.06
N GLU A 169 8.75 9.81 20.73
CA GLU A 169 9.86 9.76 21.70
C GLU A 169 9.74 10.86 22.75
N ASN A 170 9.42 12.10 22.33
CA ASN A 170 9.18 13.21 23.26
C ASN A 170 7.98 12.95 24.20
N LEU A 171 6.95 12.25 23.72
CA LEU A 171 5.80 11.87 24.55
C LEU A 171 6.12 10.71 25.50
N ALA A 172 6.98 9.79 25.07
CA ALA A 172 7.35 8.61 25.84
C ALA A 172 8.47 8.87 26.86
N GLY A 173 9.30 9.88 26.63
CA GLY A 173 10.53 10.10 27.41
C GLY A 173 11.56 8.98 27.23
N GLY A 174 11.56 8.29 26.09
CA GLY A 174 12.42 7.14 25.80
C GLY A 174 12.77 7.05 24.32
N LYS A 175 13.75 6.20 23.97
CA LYS A 175 14.18 5.97 22.58
C LYS A 175 13.37 4.87 21.93
N LEU A 176 13.06 5.05 20.66
CA LEU A 176 12.27 4.11 19.88
C LEU A 176 12.97 2.74 19.77
N GLN A 177 12.25 1.67 20.12
CA GLN A 177 12.72 0.27 20.03
C GLN A 177 11.97 -0.52 18.95
N SER A 178 10.67 -0.26 18.77
CA SER A 178 9.90 -0.90 17.71
C SER A 178 8.81 0.04 17.19
N TYR A 179 8.40 -0.17 15.94
CA TYR A 179 7.38 0.65 15.30
C TYR A 179 6.54 -0.18 14.33
N ARG A 180 5.21 -0.09 14.49
CA ARG A 180 4.24 -0.64 13.55
C ARG A 180 3.39 0.50 13.01
N PHE A 181 3.42 0.71 11.70
CA PHE A 181 2.63 1.78 11.08
C PHE A 181 1.13 1.60 11.28
N ARG A 182 0.66 0.36 11.18
CA ARG A 182 -0.77 0.05 11.19
C ARG A 182 -1.03 -1.40 11.57
N ARG A 183 -1.85 -1.60 12.60
CA ARG A 183 -2.40 -2.90 13.02
C ARG A 183 -3.85 -2.78 13.48
N GLY A 184 -4.58 -3.90 13.48
CA GLY A 184 -5.94 -3.99 14.01
C GLY A 184 -7.04 -3.61 13.02
N HIS A 185 -8.28 -3.56 13.53
CA HIS A 185 -9.48 -3.50 12.70
C HIS A 185 -9.63 -2.19 11.89
N TRP A 186 -10.25 -2.30 10.72
CA TRP A 186 -10.54 -1.18 9.82
C TRP A 186 -9.31 -0.32 9.50
N ARG A 187 -9.28 0.94 9.98
CA ARG A 187 -8.20 1.93 9.82
C ARG A 187 -6.98 1.66 10.70
N GLY A 188 -7.15 0.85 11.74
CA GLY A 188 -6.06 0.42 12.61
C GLY A 188 -5.42 1.54 13.44
N GLN A 189 -4.48 1.11 14.25
CA GLN A 189 -3.65 1.94 15.13
C GLN A 189 -2.20 1.83 14.70
N LEU A 190 -1.45 2.92 14.82
CA LEU A 190 0.00 2.85 14.88
C LEU A 190 0.42 2.52 16.31
N GLU A 191 1.56 1.84 16.43
CA GLU A 191 2.12 1.42 17.72
C GLU A 191 3.63 1.65 17.71
N ALA A 192 4.15 2.19 18.82
CA ALA A 192 5.58 2.39 19.03
C ALA A 192 5.94 1.95 20.46
N ALA A 193 6.99 1.15 20.60
CA ALA A 193 7.54 0.76 21.89
C ALA A 193 8.90 1.43 22.12
N PHE A 194 9.25 1.68 23.38
CA PHE A 194 10.42 2.45 23.79
C PHE A 194 11.30 1.67 24.77
N ASP A 195 12.56 2.08 24.87
CA ASP A 195 13.58 1.47 25.74
C ASP A 195 13.27 1.53 27.24
N ASN A 196 12.50 2.53 27.66
CA ASN A 196 11.99 2.68 29.02
C ASN A 196 10.77 1.79 29.32
N GLY A 197 10.40 0.87 28.41
CA GLY A 197 9.24 -0.02 28.54
C GLY A 197 7.90 0.61 28.18
N ALA A 198 7.85 1.91 27.86
CA ALA A 198 6.62 2.56 27.43
C ALA A 198 6.15 2.02 26.06
N THR A 199 4.83 1.99 25.86
CA THR A 199 4.21 1.74 24.55
C THR A 199 3.18 2.81 24.27
N ILE A 200 3.27 3.44 23.09
CA ILE A 200 2.30 4.45 22.64
C ILE A 200 1.54 3.90 21.45
N GLN A 201 0.21 3.89 21.58
CA GLN A 201 -0.71 3.67 20.47
C GLN A 201 -1.41 4.98 20.08
N LYS A 202 -1.53 5.21 18.78
CA LYS A 202 -2.33 6.32 18.22
C LYS A 202 -3.15 5.82 17.03
N PRO A 203 -4.28 6.46 16.70
CA PRO A 203 -4.98 6.16 15.46
C PRO A 203 -4.02 6.27 14.27
N PHE A 204 -4.12 5.39 13.28
CA PHE A 204 -3.26 5.45 12.08
C PHE A 204 -3.27 6.84 11.41
N SER A 205 -4.37 7.59 11.54
CA SER A 205 -4.49 9.00 11.11
C SER A 205 -3.50 9.97 11.78
N TYR A 206 -2.81 9.57 12.84
CA TYR A 206 -1.71 10.35 13.41
C TYR A 206 -0.55 10.48 12.41
N PHE A 207 -0.23 9.40 11.68
CA PHE A 207 0.69 9.33 10.56
C PHE A 207 0.01 9.70 9.23
N SER A 208 -1.08 9.00 8.88
CA SER A 208 -1.66 9.08 7.54
C SER A 208 -2.35 10.41 7.21
N LEU A 209 -2.54 11.31 8.19
CA LEU A 209 -2.95 12.69 7.90
C LEU A 209 -1.93 13.41 7.02
N TYR A 210 -0.63 13.27 7.32
CA TYR A 210 0.43 13.90 6.53
C TYR A 210 0.61 13.18 5.20
N GLN A 211 0.59 11.84 5.23
CA GLN A 211 0.67 10.99 4.04
C GLN A 211 -0.45 11.34 3.04
N ASN A 212 -1.71 11.34 3.46
CA ASN A 212 -2.84 11.65 2.56
C ASN A 212 -2.86 13.11 2.05
N LEU A 213 -2.02 13.99 2.62
CA LEU A 213 -1.76 15.33 2.13
C LEU A 213 -0.52 15.41 1.21
N PHE A 214 0.11 14.27 0.89
CA PHE A 214 1.31 14.17 0.06
C PHE A 214 2.56 14.86 0.64
N PHE A 215 2.54 15.19 1.93
CA PHE A 215 3.77 15.62 2.61
C PHE A 215 4.78 14.47 2.60
N TYR A 216 6.01 14.79 2.22
CA TYR A 216 7.11 13.84 2.10
C TYR A 216 6.81 12.66 1.18
N SER A 217 5.91 12.81 0.20
CA SER A 217 5.71 11.79 -0.84
C SER A 217 7.01 11.53 -1.63
N GLU A 218 7.16 10.30 -2.11
CA GLU A 218 8.26 9.87 -2.97
C GLU A 218 8.07 10.38 -4.42
N LYS A 219 9.16 10.86 -5.05
CA LYS A 219 9.08 11.45 -6.40
C LYS A 219 8.58 10.48 -7.45
N LYS A 220 8.92 9.18 -7.31
CA LYS A 220 8.44 8.12 -8.22
C LYS A 220 6.91 8.02 -8.26
N CYS A 221 6.21 8.44 -7.20
CA CYS A 221 4.75 8.41 -7.15
C CYS A 221 4.09 9.47 -8.04
N LEU A 222 4.81 10.51 -8.50
CA LEU A 222 4.26 11.52 -9.40
C LEU A 222 3.95 10.98 -10.80
N VAL A 223 4.69 9.97 -11.24
CA VAL A 223 4.58 9.38 -12.59
C VAL A 223 3.82 8.06 -12.59
N CYS A 224 3.43 7.58 -11.40
CA CYS A 224 2.74 6.31 -11.25
C CYS A 224 1.28 6.43 -11.71
N HIS A 225 0.86 5.49 -12.54
CA HIS A 225 -0.52 5.28 -13.02
C HIS A 225 -0.99 3.85 -12.77
N ASP A 226 -0.35 3.15 -11.83
CA ASP A 226 -0.73 1.80 -11.44
C ASP A 226 -1.05 1.81 -9.95
N HIS A 227 -2.34 1.69 -9.64
CA HIS A 227 -2.84 1.58 -8.25
C HIS A 227 -3.02 0.13 -7.82
N PHE A 228 -3.46 -0.72 -8.76
CA PHE A 228 -3.92 -2.08 -8.48
C PHE A 228 -2.94 -3.19 -8.87
N GLY A 229 -1.74 -2.88 -9.36
CA GLY A 229 -0.71 -3.88 -9.63
C GLY A 229 -0.95 -4.70 -10.89
N TYR A 230 -1.16 -4.06 -12.05
CA TYR A 230 -1.55 -4.73 -13.30
C TYR A 230 -0.60 -5.82 -13.77
N GLN A 231 0.68 -5.68 -13.43
CA GLN A 231 1.72 -6.62 -13.86
C GLN A 231 1.99 -7.74 -12.86
N ALA A 232 1.21 -7.82 -11.78
CA ALA A 232 1.29 -8.91 -10.80
C ALA A 232 0.43 -10.11 -11.21
N ASP A 233 0.73 -11.28 -10.65
CA ASP A 233 -0.13 -12.46 -10.76
C ASP A 233 -1.34 -12.35 -9.84
N ILE A 234 -1.13 -11.80 -8.65
CA ILE A 234 -2.17 -11.51 -7.66
C ILE A 234 -1.99 -10.10 -7.12
N SER A 235 -3.08 -9.37 -6.93
CA SER A 235 -3.07 -8.07 -6.24
C SER A 235 -3.92 -8.11 -4.98
N LEU A 236 -3.38 -7.56 -3.89
CA LEU A 236 -4.00 -7.60 -2.56
C LEU A 236 -4.21 -6.18 -2.01
N GLY A 237 -5.42 -5.89 -1.53
CA GLY A 237 -5.76 -4.57 -1.04
C GLY A 237 -6.82 -4.54 0.05
N ASP A 238 -6.93 -3.39 0.73
CA ASP A 238 -8.08 -3.10 1.59
C ASP A 238 -9.31 -2.79 0.70
N VAL A 239 -10.48 -3.37 1.01
CA VAL A 239 -11.73 -3.07 0.27
C VAL A 239 -12.47 -1.83 0.77
N TRP A 240 -12.23 -1.36 2.00
CA TRP A 240 -12.71 -0.07 2.53
C TRP A 240 -14.19 0.34 2.38
N ALA A 241 -15.08 -0.49 1.84
CA ALA A 241 -16.51 -0.21 1.79
C ALA A 241 -17.09 -0.14 3.21
N TYR A 242 -17.87 0.91 3.53
CA TYR A 242 -18.29 1.19 4.91
C TYR A 242 -19.14 0.08 5.52
N ARG A 243 -19.85 -0.72 4.71
CA ARG A 243 -20.59 -1.89 5.19
C ARG A 243 -19.70 -2.95 5.84
N PHE A 244 -18.42 -3.01 5.50
CA PHE A 244 -17.45 -3.89 6.17
C PHE A 244 -16.81 -3.27 7.41
N LYS A 245 -17.15 -2.02 7.76
CA LYS A 245 -16.60 -1.34 8.94
C LYS A 245 -16.98 -2.06 10.23
N ASP A 246 -18.22 -2.52 10.30
CA ASP A 246 -18.76 -3.20 11.48
C ASP A 246 -18.64 -4.74 11.38
N ASP A 247 -18.09 -5.26 10.28
CA ASP A 247 -17.80 -6.69 10.14
C ASP A 247 -16.74 -7.07 11.19
N PRO A 248 -16.97 -8.11 12.02
CA PRO A 248 -15.98 -8.53 13.02
C PRO A 248 -14.66 -8.98 12.39
N ILE A 249 -14.69 -9.44 11.13
CA ILE A 249 -13.52 -9.89 10.41
C ILE A 249 -13.24 -8.95 9.25
N LYS A 250 -12.07 -8.32 9.30
CA LYS A 250 -11.59 -7.52 8.20
C LYS A 250 -11.21 -8.41 7.01
N LYS A 251 -11.69 -8.05 5.82
CA LYS A 251 -11.43 -8.74 4.55
C LYS A 251 -10.38 -8.02 3.70
N THR A 252 -9.59 -8.80 2.98
CA THR A 252 -8.68 -8.36 1.92
C THR A 252 -9.38 -8.58 0.58
N GLY A 253 -9.33 -7.59 -0.30
CA GLY A 253 -9.69 -7.77 -1.70
C GLY A 253 -8.54 -8.45 -2.43
N VAL A 254 -8.86 -9.50 -3.16
CA VAL A 254 -7.91 -10.31 -3.94
C VAL A 254 -8.30 -10.19 -5.41
N ILE A 255 -7.36 -9.76 -6.24
CA ILE A 255 -7.51 -9.68 -7.69
C ILE A 255 -6.54 -10.69 -8.29
N VAL A 256 -7.05 -11.80 -8.80
CA VAL A 256 -6.26 -12.80 -9.51
C VAL A 256 -6.18 -12.40 -10.97
N ARG A 257 -4.97 -12.26 -11.51
CA ARG A 257 -4.74 -11.64 -12.84
C ARG A 257 -4.23 -12.61 -13.89
N THR A 258 -3.47 -13.62 -13.49
CA THR A 258 -2.81 -14.55 -14.41
C THR A 258 -3.11 -15.99 -14.05
N ALA A 259 -2.85 -16.92 -14.99
CA ALA A 259 -2.95 -18.35 -14.72
C ALA A 259 -2.04 -18.81 -13.57
N ALA A 260 -0.83 -18.24 -13.46
CA ALA A 260 0.08 -18.52 -12.35
C ALA A 260 -0.50 -18.02 -11.01
N GLY A 261 -1.20 -16.89 -11.02
CA GLY A 261 -1.93 -16.38 -9.85
C GLY A 261 -3.09 -17.28 -9.46
N GLU A 262 -3.86 -17.77 -10.44
CA GLU A 262 -4.99 -18.67 -10.20
C GLU A 262 -4.54 -20.01 -9.64
N GLU A 263 -3.48 -20.59 -10.20
CA GLU A 263 -2.89 -21.83 -9.70
C GLU A 263 -2.40 -21.69 -8.25
N ALA A 264 -1.65 -20.62 -7.95
CA ALA A 264 -1.16 -20.38 -6.60
C ALA A 264 -2.29 -20.09 -5.60
N TRP A 265 -3.33 -19.36 -6.03
CA TRP A 265 -4.50 -19.10 -5.22
C TRP A 265 -5.25 -20.40 -4.91
N SER A 266 -5.54 -21.19 -5.93
CA SER A 266 -6.21 -22.49 -5.80
C SER A 266 -5.42 -23.45 -4.91
N ALA A 267 -4.10 -23.54 -5.06
CA ALA A 267 -3.25 -24.36 -4.19
C ALA A 267 -3.35 -23.95 -2.72
N ALA A 268 -3.31 -22.64 -2.43
CA ALA A 268 -3.41 -22.14 -1.06
C ALA A 268 -4.80 -22.32 -0.43
N LEU A 269 -5.87 -22.42 -1.22
CA LEU A 269 -7.21 -22.69 -0.70
C LEU A 269 -7.39 -24.15 -0.24
N GLN A 270 -6.58 -25.11 -0.73
CA GLN A 270 -6.72 -26.53 -0.41
C GLN A 270 -6.54 -26.82 1.09
N SER A 271 -5.72 -26.04 1.80
CA SER A 271 -5.47 -26.22 3.22
C SER A 271 -6.55 -25.64 4.14
N GLN A 272 -7.55 -24.96 3.56
CA GLN A 272 -8.64 -24.30 4.27
C GLN A 272 -8.18 -23.24 5.29
N GLN A 273 -6.93 -22.74 5.17
CA GLN A 273 -6.41 -21.66 6.01
C GLN A 273 -6.77 -20.26 5.52
N ILE A 274 -7.48 -20.16 4.39
CA ILE A 274 -7.97 -18.91 3.81
C ILE A 274 -9.45 -19.09 3.50
N ASN A 275 -10.30 -18.26 4.10
CA ASN A 275 -11.69 -18.15 3.69
C ASN A 275 -11.78 -17.16 2.53
N SER A 276 -12.54 -17.52 1.50
CA SER A 276 -12.72 -16.72 0.31
C SER A 276 -14.18 -16.76 -0.14
N THR A 277 -14.69 -15.63 -0.61
CA THR A 277 -16.00 -15.50 -1.27
C THR A 277 -15.87 -14.60 -2.47
N ASP A 278 -16.68 -14.80 -3.50
CA ASP A 278 -16.69 -13.93 -4.67
C ASP A 278 -16.96 -12.47 -4.29
N LEU A 279 -16.41 -11.57 -5.10
CA LEU A 279 -16.45 -10.13 -4.87
C LEU A 279 -16.81 -9.39 -6.15
N ASP A 280 -17.74 -8.44 -6.03
CA ASP A 280 -18.01 -7.46 -7.07
C ASP A 280 -16.90 -6.39 -7.07
N ILE A 281 -16.35 -6.09 -8.25
CA ILE A 281 -15.27 -5.11 -8.39
C ILE A 281 -15.64 -3.73 -7.86
N THR A 282 -16.93 -3.36 -7.91
CA THR A 282 -17.42 -2.08 -7.42
C THR A 282 -17.14 -1.89 -5.93
N ASP A 283 -17.08 -2.98 -5.14
CA ASP A 283 -16.74 -2.89 -3.72
C ASP A 283 -15.30 -2.44 -3.49
N ILE A 284 -14.36 -2.96 -4.30
CA ILE A 284 -12.96 -2.51 -4.27
C ILE A 284 -12.88 -1.06 -4.74
N LEU A 285 -13.55 -0.71 -5.84
CA LEU A 285 -13.51 0.63 -6.41
C LEU A 285 -14.10 1.68 -5.48
N ASP A 286 -15.23 1.41 -4.83
CA ASP A 286 -15.85 2.30 -3.86
C ASP A 286 -14.92 2.57 -2.67
N GLY A 287 -14.23 1.53 -2.18
CA GLY A 287 -13.20 1.66 -1.16
C GLY A 287 -11.98 2.49 -1.58
N GLN A 288 -11.68 2.46 -2.87
CA GLN A 288 -10.52 3.09 -3.49
C GLN A 288 -10.88 4.35 -4.31
N ALA A 289 -12.11 4.85 -4.19
CA ALA A 289 -12.76 5.84 -5.07
C ALA A 289 -12.09 7.22 -5.17
N ARG A 290 -11.01 7.44 -4.40
CA ARG A 290 -10.16 8.63 -4.46
C ARG A 290 -8.74 8.29 -4.90
N ALA A 291 -8.15 7.25 -4.30
CA ALA A 291 -6.76 6.88 -4.56
C ALA A 291 -6.58 6.35 -5.99
N ALA A 292 -7.49 5.48 -6.44
CA ALA A 292 -7.44 4.94 -7.79
C ALA A 292 -7.54 6.08 -8.83
N PRO A 293 -8.62 6.90 -8.91
CA PRO A 293 -8.67 7.99 -9.90
C PRO A 293 -7.48 8.96 -9.88
N TYR A 294 -6.93 9.25 -8.70
CA TYR A 294 -5.75 10.11 -8.58
C TYR A 294 -4.51 9.50 -9.26
N HIS A 295 -4.31 8.17 -9.19
CA HIS A 295 -3.23 7.49 -9.92
C HIS A 295 -3.39 7.61 -11.44
N TYR A 296 -4.60 7.56 -11.99
CA TYR A 296 -4.81 7.65 -13.45
C TYR A 296 -4.78 9.08 -13.96
N ASN A 297 -4.87 10.07 -13.07
CA ASN A 297 -4.73 11.47 -13.43
C ASN A 297 -3.27 11.94 -13.43
N VAL A 298 -2.41 11.28 -14.23
CA VAL A 298 -1.02 11.73 -14.46
C VAL A 298 -1.02 13.09 -15.18
N SER A 299 -1.97 13.32 -16.09
CA SER A 299 -2.07 14.58 -16.84
C SER A 299 -2.25 15.80 -15.92
N ALA A 300 -3.08 15.73 -14.86
CA ALA A 300 -3.18 16.83 -13.89
C ALA A 300 -1.85 17.09 -13.18
N ARG A 301 -1.15 16.03 -12.75
CA ARG A 301 0.17 16.15 -12.11
C ARG A 301 1.20 16.73 -13.07
N SER A 302 1.21 16.31 -14.33
CA SER A 302 2.07 16.84 -15.39
C SER A 302 1.85 18.34 -15.63
N ARG A 303 0.59 18.76 -15.77
CA ARG A 303 0.22 20.17 -15.96
C ARG A 303 0.65 21.05 -14.79
N VAL A 304 0.65 20.54 -13.57
CA VAL A 304 1.08 21.30 -12.38
C VAL A 304 2.61 21.23 -12.18
N ALA A 305 3.24 20.13 -12.56
CA ALA A 305 4.62 19.80 -12.21
C ALA A 305 5.62 20.92 -12.52
N HIS A 306 5.51 21.53 -13.70
CA HIS A 306 6.41 22.58 -14.14
C HIS A 306 6.40 23.83 -13.23
N LEU A 307 5.22 24.21 -12.70
CA LEU A 307 5.06 25.35 -11.79
C LEU A 307 5.83 25.17 -10.48
N LEU A 308 6.04 23.92 -10.09
CA LEU A 308 6.71 23.56 -8.84
C LEU A 308 8.12 23.01 -9.07
N GLY A 309 8.63 23.05 -10.30
CA GLY A 309 9.98 22.63 -10.67
C GLY A 309 10.17 21.11 -10.78
N TYR A 310 9.09 20.37 -11.05
CA TYR A 310 9.13 18.94 -11.34
C TYR A 310 9.00 18.67 -12.84
N LYS A 311 9.54 17.53 -13.27
CA LYS A 311 9.31 16.97 -14.61
C LYS A 311 8.53 15.69 -14.46
N VAL A 312 7.28 15.69 -14.93
CA VAL A 312 6.38 14.54 -14.90
C VAL A 312 5.95 14.30 -16.35
N PRO A 313 6.40 13.22 -17.01
CA PRO A 313 5.94 12.90 -18.35
C PRO A 313 4.45 12.58 -18.32
N ASP A 314 3.70 13.19 -19.25
CA ASP A 314 2.30 12.83 -19.47
C ASP A 314 2.23 11.64 -20.43
N LYS A 315 1.84 10.48 -19.91
CA LYS A 315 1.63 9.27 -20.70
C LYS A 315 0.16 9.00 -20.99
N THR A 316 -0.75 9.67 -20.28
CA THR A 316 -2.18 9.42 -20.34
C THR A 316 -2.89 10.39 -21.28
N ASN A 317 -2.34 11.61 -21.43
CA ASN A 317 -2.91 12.70 -22.25
C ASN A 317 -4.42 12.91 -22.02
N SER A 318 -4.87 12.74 -20.77
CA SER A 318 -6.28 12.85 -20.42
C SER A 318 -6.70 14.31 -20.26
N GLN A 319 -8.02 14.54 -20.40
CA GLN A 319 -8.59 15.84 -20.06
C GLN A 319 -8.45 16.10 -18.56
N VAL A 320 -8.13 17.33 -18.19
CA VAL A 320 -7.91 17.74 -16.79
C VAL A 320 -8.91 18.82 -16.44
N SER A 321 -9.80 18.52 -15.49
CA SER A 321 -10.74 19.48 -14.92
C SER A 321 -10.07 20.40 -13.89
N TRP A 322 -10.74 21.50 -13.52
CA TRP A 322 -10.18 22.48 -12.58
C TRP A 322 -9.94 21.90 -11.18
N HIS A 323 -10.82 21.01 -10.69
CA HIS A 323 -10.70 20.41 -9.36
C HIS A 323 -9.61 19.34 -9.33
N GLN A 324 -9.43 18.60 -10.42
CA GLN A 324 -8.32 17.67 -10.59
C GLN A 324 -6.97 18.41 -10.62
N TRP A 325 -6.90 19.51 -11.37
CA TRP A 325 -5.74 20.39 -11.39
C TRP A 325 -5.42 20.91 -9.98
N LEU A 326 -6.43 21.40 -9.25
CA LEU A 326 -6.24 21.94 -7.89
C LEU A 326 -5.81 20.85 -6.89
N SER A 327 -6.40 19.65 -6.96
CA SER A 327 -5.99 18.52 -6.13
C SER A 327 -4.54 18.10 -6.38
N ALA A 328 -4.11 18.08 -7.65
CA ALA A 328 -2.73 17.87 -8.03
C ALA A 328 -1.80 19.00 -7.55
N PHE A 329 -2.22 20.26 -7.69
CA PHE A 329 -1.49 21.42 -7.18
C PHE A 329 -1.24 21.32 -5.68
N MET A 330 -2.28 21.03 -4.89
CA MET A 330 -2.14 20.84 -3.44
C MET A 330 -1.16 19.72 -3.10
N ALA A 331 -1.25 18.58 -3.79
CA ALA A 331 -0.37 17.44 -3.54
C ALA A 331 1.10 17.75 -3.85
N LEU A 332 1.38 18.31 -5.04
CA LEU A 332 2.74 18.65 -5.45
C LEU A 332 3.30 19.82 -4.63
N PHE A 333 2.47 20.78 -4.23
CA PHE A 333 2.89 21.88 -3.35
C PHE A 333 3.34 21.36 -1.99
N ASN A 334 2.56 20.48 -1.37
CA ASN A 334 2.92 19.87 -0.09
C ASN A 334 4.19 19.03 -0.20
N MET A 335 4.33 18.27 -1.29
CA MET A 335 5.56 17.52 -1.56
C MET A 335 6.77 18.45 -1.74
N ARG A 336 6.61 19.58 -2.44
CA ARG A 336 7.65 20.61 -2.63
C ARG A 336 8.04 21.29 -1.33
N TRP A 337 7.07 21.61 -0.47
CA TRP A 337 7.35 22.11 0.88
C TRP A 337 8.19 21.11 1.67
N SER A 338 7.85 19.82 1.62
CA SER A 338 8.63 18.75 2.26
C SER A 338 10.06 18.56 1.70
N GLU A 339 10.40 19.13 0.54
CA GLU A 339 11.78 19.14 0.04
C GLU A 339 12.58 20.37 0.51
N ASN A 340 11.90 21.40 1.02
CA ASN A 340 12.56 22.62 1.45
C ASN A 340 13.20 22.42 2.83
N LYS A 341 14.53 22.24 2.86
CA LYS A 341 15.31 22.02 4.09
C LYS A 341 15.08 23.06 5.19
N ARG A 342 14.78 24.32 4.83
CA ARG A 342 14.53 25.41 5.79
C ARG A 342 13.14 25.33 6.42
N TRP A 343 12.12 24.94 5.65
CA TRP A 343 10.72 25.06 6.05
C TRP A 343 10.01 23.74 6.34
N GLN A 344 10.59 22.59 5.96
CA GLN A 344 9.97 21.27 6.12
C GLN A 344 9.60 20.97 7.59
N GLY A 345 10.39 21.45 8.56
CA GLY A 345 10.13 21.25 9.98
C GLY A 345 8.84 21.95 10.47
N LEU A 346 8.37 23.00 9.79
CA LEU A 346 7.12 23.68 10.12
C LEU A 346 5.89 22.80 9.87
N ILE A 347 5.98 21.83 8.96
CA ILE A 347 4.88 20.91 8.64
C ILE A 347 4.39 20.20 9.91
N PHE A 348 5.31 19.74 10.77
CA PHE A 348 4.96 19.05 12.02
C PHE A 348 4.48 19.96 13.14
N LYS A 349 4.66 21.29 12.99
CA LYS A 349 4.16 22.33 13.89
C LYS A 349 2.76 22.83 13.51
N LEU A 350 2.27 22.51 12.30
CA LEU A 350 0.93 22.88 11.89
C LEU A 350 -0.12 22.27 12.82
N PRO A 351 -1.10 23.07 13.31
CA PRO A 351 -2.22 22.56 14.08
C PRO A 351 -2.95 21.44 13.35
N ARG A 352 -3.17 20.31 14.03
CA ARG A 352 -3.89 19.16 13.43
C ARG A 352 -5.28 19.51 12.88
N PRO A 353 -6.08 20.43 13.46
CA PRO A 353 -7.33 20.87 12.85
C PRO A 353 -7.17 21.47 11.45
N ILE A 354 -6.12 22.27 11.23
CA ILE A 354 -5.82 22.87 9.92
C ILE A 354 -5.46 21.78 8.91
N LEU A 355 -4.58 20.85 9.28
CA LEU A 355 -4.25 19.70 8.44
C LEU A 355 -5.49 18.86 8.09
N LYS A 356 -6.40 18.64 9.05
CA LYS A 356 -7.66 17.93 8.80
C LYS A 356 -8.55 18.71 7.81
N LEU A 357 -8.69 20.03 7.99
CA LEU A 357 -9.46 20.87 7.08
C LEU A 357 -8.91 20.78 5.65
N LEU A 358 -7.60 20.92 5.47
CA LEU A 358 -6.93 20.77 4.17
C LEU A 358 -7.18 19.38 3.56
N LEU A 359 -7.11 18.33 4.37
CA LEU A 359 -7.34 16.96 3.92
C LEU A 359 -8.79 16.77 3.45
N TYR A 360 -9.77 17.26 4.20
CA TYR A 360 -11.18 17.14 3.82
C TYR A 360 -11.53 18.00 2.61
N PHE A 361 -10.96 19.19 2.50
CA PHE A 361 -11.08 20.01 1.29
C PHE A 361 -10.56 19.28 0.05
N ARG A 362 -9.34 18.72 0.12
CA ARG A 362 -8.77 17.91 -0.97
C ARG A 362 -9.62 16.68 -1.31
N LYS A 363 -10.13 15.98 -0.29
CA LYS A 363 -11.05 14.84 -0.47
C LYS A 363 -12.34 15.26 -1.17
N GLY A 364 -12.86 16.45 -0.88
CA GLY A 364 -14.01 17.01 -1.58
C GLY A 364 -13.73 17.21 -3.08
N LEU A 365 -12.55 17.75 -3.42
CA LEU A 365 -12.13 17.91 -4.82
C LEU A 365 -12.01 16.58 -5.58
N GLU A 366 -11.52 15.53 -4.90
CA GLU A 366 -11.39 14.17 -5.46
C GLU A 366 -12.74 13.43 -5.59
N SER A 367 -13.78 13.93 -4.93
CA SER A 367 -15.13 13.37 -4.98
C SER A 367 -16.03 14.03 -6.01
N LEU A 368 -15.62 15.16 -6.59
CA LEU A 368 -16.32 15.79 -7.71
C LEU A 368 -16.23 14.90 -8.97
N PRO A 369 -17.29 14.89 -9.81
CA PRO A 369 -17.37 14.06 -11.01
C PRO A 369 -16.29 14.39 -12.05
#